data_AF-A0A9N9RZN4-F1
#
_entry.id   AF-A0A9N9RZN4-F1
#
_cell.length_a   1.000
_cell.length_b   1.000
_cell.length_c   1.000
_cell.angle_alpha   90.00
_cell.angle_beta   90.00
_cell.angle_gamma   90.00
#
_symmetry.space_group_name_H-M   'P 1'
#
loop_
_entity.id
_entity.type
_entity.pdbx_description
1 polymer ?
#
loop_
_entity_poly.entity_id
_entity_poly.type
_entity_poly.pdbx_seq_one_letter_code
_entity_poly.pdbx_strand_id
1 'polypeptide(L)'
;MSMNIYFGNLMLLIYLHVAAFYTLFIQISLNSLIFYGSLLIMGQLGTTIAAHRYFAHRSFECIKFFRYFLVMLQSFSPFGSILHYVRYHRLHHNFIGTNADPFNLNRGFFFSYIGWLFTEAHHDVYVERKNVKMDDLNQDSMLQYQKSNYVLLTTIINFIFPTFVCVFFFNDSIISAWHMNMMRILILLHWSLMINSFGNFIGKKPYNKDITPKSSDILSLLGLGEGFNNYHYVYPWDYKASEKISTTFNISATLIDFVWMFGIVTKRYTTFIEMVERDAISNGDGSHLYAQRMAKVWADKSYIKTGDSKRDNINIWGFGDDKMSDEDKKQVKVLNY
;
A
#
# COMPACT_ATOMS: atom_id res chain seq x y z
N MET A 1 -24.61 -15.91 -7.43
CA MET A 1 -23.62 -16.48 -8.36
C MET A 1 -22.65 -17.33 -7.57
N SER A 2 -22.46 -18.60 -7.92
CA SER A 2 -21.46 -19.46 -7.28
C SER A 2 -20.05 -18.94 -7.58
N MET A 3 -19.25 -18.67 -6.55
CA MET A 3 -17.84 -18.32 -6.73
C MET A 3 -17.04 -19.57 -7.07
N ASN A 4 -16.38 -19.59 -8.22
CA ASN A 4 -15.42 -20.63 -8.56
C ASN A 4 -14.17 -20.47 -7.68
N ILE A 5 -13.65 -21.60 -7.19
CA ILE A 5 -12.50 -21.64 -6.28
C ILE A 5 -11.27 -22.16 -7.03
N TYR A 6 -10.16 -21.42 -6.93
CA TYR A 6 -8.85 -21.88 -7.34
C TYR A 6 -8.23 -22.75 -6.24
N PHE A 7 -8.53 -24.05 -6.27
CA PHE A 7 -8.10 -24.98 -5.22
C PHE A 7 -6.58 -24.99 -4.98
N GLY A 8 -5.75 -24.79 -6.01
CA GLY A 8 -4.29 -24.68 -5.83
C GLY A 8 -3.90 -23.52 -4.92
N ASN A 9 -4.50 -22.34 -5.12
CA ASN A 9 -4.25 -21.16 -4.29
C ASN A 9 -4.77 -21.39 -2.85
N LEU A 10 -5.95 -21.99 -2.72
CA LEU A 10 -6.51 -22.32 -1.41
C LEU A 10 -5.61 -23.27 -0.63
N MET A 11 -5.12 -24.35 -1.25
CA MET A 11 -4.20 -25.30 -0.62
C MET A 11 -2.87 -24.66 -0.24
N LEU A 12 -2.33 -23.77 -1.09
CA LEU A 12 -1.11 -23.03 -0.77
C LEU A 12 -1.30 -22.10 0.44
N LEU A 13 -2.44 -21.41 0.52
CA LEU A 13 -2.78 -20.58 1.66
C LEU A 13 -2.92 -21.42 2.93
N ILE A 14 -3.65 -22.55 2.88
CA ILE A 14 -3.78 -23.47 4.02
C ILE A 14 -2.39 -23.94 4.47
N TYR A 15 -1.55 -24.37 3.53
CA TYR A 15 -0.17 -24.78 3.82
C TYR A 15 0.61 -23.67 4.52
N LEU A 16 0.57 -22.44 3.99
CA LEU A 16 1.28 -21.30 4.57
C LEU A 16 0.86 -21.05 6.02
N HIS A 17 -0.44 -21.12 6.32
CA HIS A 17 -0.96 -20.91 7.68
C HIS A 17 -0.56 -22.05 8.62
N VAL A 18 -0.68 -23.31 8.18
CA VAL A 18 -0.32 -24.48 8.99
C VAL A 18 1.19 -24.50 9.26
N ALA A 19 2.01 -24.25 8.25
CA ALA A 19 3.46 -24.22 8.38
C ALA A 19 3.93 -23.05 9.27
N ALA A 20 3.34 -21.85 9.12
CA ALA A 20 3.62 -20.75 10.02
C ALA A 20 3.22 -21.09 11.47
N PHE A 21 2.03 -21.67 11.69
CA PHE A 21 1.54 -22.05 13.02
C PHE A 21 2.47 -23.06 13.71
N TYR A 22 3.07 -23.99 12.96
CA TYR A 22 4.03 -24.95 13.49
C TYR A 22 5.25 -24.28 14.16
N THR A 23 5.56 -23.02 13.82
CA THR A 23 6.62 -22.23 14.46
C THR A 23 6.44 -22.09 15.97
N LEU A 24 5.20 -22.18 16.49
CA LEU A 24 4.94 -22.11 17.93
C LEU A 24 5.48 -23.33 18.70
N PHE A 25 5.85 -24.41 18.01
CA PHE A 25 6.33 -25.66 18.61
C PHE A 25 7.82 -25.92 18.36
N ILE A 26 8.53 -25.02 17.67
CA ILE A 26 9.94 -25.19 17.34
C ILE A 26 10.78 -24.08 17.98
N GLN A 27 12.02 -24.44 18.32
CA GLN A 27 12.99 -23.46 18.80
C GLN A 27 13.69 -22.80 17.62
N ILE A 28 14.01 -21.53 17.79
CA ILE A 28 14.79 -20.75 16.84
C ILE A 28 15.79 -19.88 17.58
N SER A 29 16.97 -19.70 16.99
CA SER A 29 17.97 -18.79 17.52
C SER A 29 17.48 -17.33 17.49
N LEU A 30 17.97 -16.52 18.44
CA LEU A 30 17.72 -15.08 18.46
C LEU A 30 18.24 -14.39 17.18
N ASN A 31 19.37 -14.86 16.64
CA ASN A 31 19.95 -14.32 15.41
C ASN A 31 19.00 -14.51 14.22
N SER A 32 18.41 -15.70 14.08
CA SER A 32 17.39 -15.95 13.06
C SER A 32 16.14 -15.12 13.27
N LEU A 33 15.69 -14.92 14.50
CA LEU A 33 14.54 -14.06 14.78
C LEU A 33 14.80 -12.62 14.33
N ILE A 34 15.97 -12.06 14.66
CA ILE A 34 16.38 -10.71 14.23
C ILE A 34 16.49 -10.65 12.71
N PHE A 35 17.08 -11.66 12.07
CA PHE A 35 17.26 -11.72 10.63
C PHE A 35 15.92 -11.80 9.88
N TYR A 36 15.03 -12.73 10.26
CA TYR A 36 13.68 -12.82 9.68
C TYR A 36 12.84 -11.57 9.96
N GLY A 37 12.95 -10.99 11.16
CA GLY A 37 12.32 -9.71 11.49
C GLY A 37 12.82 -8.56 10.61
N SER A 38 14.12 -8.52 10.33
CA SER A 38 14.70 -7.52 9.42
C SER A 38 14.17 -7.68 7.99
N LEU A 39 14.13 -8.91 7.48
CA LEU A 39 13.55 -9.21 6.16
C LEU A 39 12.05 -8.88 6.09
N LEU A 40 11.30 -9.10 7.18
CA LEU A 40 9.89 -8.74 7.28
C LEU A 40 9.71 -7.23 7.09
N ILE A 41 10.48 -6.43 7.82
CA ILE A 41 10.43 -4.96 7.73
C ILE A 41 10.88 -4.49 6.34
N MET A 42 11.95 -5.07 5.78
CA MET A 42 12.41 -4.76 4.43
C MET A 42 11.34 -5.07 3.37
N GLY A 43 10.65 -6.22 3.47
CA GLY A 43 9.56 -6.57 2.56
C GLY A 43 8.37 -5.61 2.66
N GLN A 44 8.01 -5.19 3.88
CA GLN A 44 6.94 -4.21 4.07
C GLN A 44 7.33 -2.86 3.49
N LEU A 45 8.51 -2.33 3.83
CA LEU A 45 9.02 -1.07 3.27
C LEU A 45 9.18 -1.12 1.74
N GLY A 46 9.55 -2.27 1.18
CA GLY A 46 9.58 -2.52 -0.25
C GLY A 46 8.19 -2.44 -0.89
N THR A 47 7.15 -2.86 -0.18
CA THR A 47 5.77 -2.70 -0.63
C THR A 47 5.34 -1.22 -0.53
N THR A 48 5.53 -0.59 0.63
CA THR A 48 5.00 0.76 0.89
C THR A 48 5.76 1.86 0.15
N ILE A 49 7.09 1.88 0.21
CA ILE A 49 7.92 2.92 -0.41
C ILE A 49 8.08 2.66 -1.90
N ALA A 50 8.45 1.43 -2.29
CA ALA A 50 8.74 1.13 -3.68
C ALA A 50 7.47 0.84 -4.49
N ALA A 51 6.79 -0.29 -4.23
CA ALA A 51 5.69 -0.74 -5.08
C ALA A 51 4.53 0.27 -5.10
N HIS A 52 4.18 0.80 -3.93
CA HIS A 52 3.05 1.70 -3.72
C HIS A 52 3.39 3.16 -4.04
N ARG A 53 4.14 3.85 -3.17
CA ARG A 53 4.38 5.29 -3.31
C ARG A 53 5.19 5.64 -4.58
N TYR A 54 6.29 4.95 -4.83
CA TYR A 54 7.16 5.26 -5.97
C TYR A 54 6.57 4.79 -7.30
N PHE A 55 6.32 3.49 -7.45
CA PHE A 55 5.91 2.93 -8.75
C PHE A 55 4.42 3.06 -9.03
N ALA A 56 3.54 2.80 -8.05
CA ALA A 56 2.10 2.89 -8.31
C ALA A 56 1.64 4.34 -8.43
N HIS A 57 2.05 5.19 -7.48
CA HIS A 57 1.55 6.55 -7.34
C HIS A 57 2.44 7.66 -7.90
N ARG A 58 3.71 7.37 -8.20
CA ARG A 58 4.70 8.35 -8.67
C ARG A 58 4.83 9.57 -7.74
N SER A 59 4.72 9.33 -6.44
CA SER A 59 4.63 10.39 -5.44
C SER A 59 5.98 11.01 -5.05
N PHE A 60 7.09 10.46 -5.56
CA PHE A 60 8.42 11.07 -5.46
C PHE A 60 9.35 10.64 -6.60
N GLU A 61 10.42 11.40 -6.83
CA GLU A 61 11.51 11.09 -7.76
C GLU A 61 12.81 10.84 -6.99
N CYS A 62 13.68 10.01 -7.55
CA CYS A 62 14.96 9.67 -6.92
C CYS A 62 16.05 9.43 -7.97
N ILE A 63 17.31 9.44 -7.53
CA ILE A 63 18.44 9.10 -8.37
C ILE A 63 18.36 7.65 -8.86
N LYS A 64 18.94 7.39 -10.03
CA LYS A 64 18.90 6.08 -10.70
C LYS A 64 19.35 4.92 -9.79
N PHE A 65 20.39 5.13 -8.98
CA PHE A 65 20.89 4.10 -8.06
C PHE A 65 19.83 3.69 -7.02
N PHE A 66 19.16 4.67 -6.40
CA PHE A 66 18.14 4.40 -5.40
C PHE A 66 16.93 3.69 -6.01
N ARG A 67 16.62 3.98 -7.27
CA ARG A 67 15.59 3.24 -8.00
C ARG A 67 15.88 1.74 -8.12
N TYR A 68 17.13 1.34 -8.35
CA TYR A 68 17.52 -0.08 -8.32
C TYR A 68 17.37 -0.68 -6.92
N PHE A 69 17.76 0.09 -5.89
CA PHE A 69 17.57 -0.30 -4.50
C PHE A 69 16.08 -0.53 -4.17
N LEU A 70 15.17 0.33 -4.64
CA LEU A 70 13.72 0.18 -4.45
C LEU A 70 13.18 -1.13 -5.05
N VAL A 71 13.65 -1.53 -6.24
CA VAL A 71 13.27 -2.82 -6.86
C VAL A 71 13.80 -4.01 -6.07
N MET A 72 15.05 -3.93 -5.60
CA MET A 72 15.61 -4.95 -4.72
C MET A 72 14.83 -5.05 -3.41
N LEU A 73 14.51 -3.92 -2.79
CA LEU A 73 13.77 -3.85 -1.54
C LEU A 73 12.37 -4.47 -1.68
N GLN A 74 11.66 -4.17 -2.77
CA GLN A 74 10.37 -4.81 -3.05
C GLN A 74 10.48 -6.33 -3.23
N SER A 75 11.62 -6.83 -3.70
CA SER A 75 11.81 -8.26 -3.96
C SER A 75 11.80 -9.12 -2.68
N PHE A 76 11.87 -8.52 -1.48
CA PHE A 76 11.61 -9.19 -0.19
C PHE A 76 10.11 -9.39 0.12
N SER A 77 9.21 -8.93 -0.75
CA SER A 77 7.76 -9.13 -0.68
C SER A 77 7.28 -10.07 -1.79
N PRO A 78 6.95 -11.34 -1.50
CA PRO A 78 6.68 -12.35 -2.52
C PRO A 78 5.22 -12.35 -3.02
N PHE A 79 4.60 -11.17 -3.18
CA PHE A 79 3.20 -11.04 -3.62
C PHE A 79 3.04 -10.48 -5.03
N GLY A 80 4.00 -10.78 -5.90
CA GLY A 80 4.02 -10.40 -7.30
C GLY A 80 5.15 -9.42 -7.63
N SER A 81 5.50 -9.36 -8.91
CA SER A 81 6.40 -8.32 -9.42
C SER A 81 5.79 -6.93 -9.23
N ILE A 82 6.63 -5.89 -9.25
CA ILE A 82 6.16 -4.49 -9.19
C ILE A 82 5.10 -4.21 -10.25
N LEU A 83 5.30 -4.67 -11.49
CA LEU A 83 4.32 -4.46 -12.57
C LEU A 83 2.97 -5.14 -12.30
N HIS A 84 2.98 -6.29 -11.61
CA HIS A 84 1.76 -6.96 -11.19
C HIS A 84 1.06 -6.13 -10.10
N TYR A 85 1.79 -5.78 -9.05
CA TYR A 85 1.27 -4.97 -7.93
C TYR A 85 0.67 -3.66 -8.43
N VAL A 86 1.44 -2.87 -9.19
CA VAL A 86 1.02 -1.55 -9.68
C VAL A 86 -0.24 -1.66 -10.53
N ARG A 87 -0.33 -2.65 -11.42
CA ARG A 87 -1.52 -2.80 -12.27
C ARG A 87 -2.78 -3.05 -11.44
N TYR A 88 -2.72 -3.94 -10.46
CA TYR A 88 -3.86 -4.22 -9.58
C TYR A 88 -4.18 -3.05 -8.64
N HIS A 89 -3.16 -2.35 -8.16
CA HIS A 89 -3.33 -1.19 -7.28
C HIS A 89 -3.97 -0.01 -8.02
N ARG A 90 -3.48 0.32 -9.23
CA ARG A 90 -4.11 1.35 -10.08
C ARG A 90 -5.52 0.96 -10.51
N LEU A 91 -5.77 -0.32 -10.79
CA LEU A 91 -7.13 -0.82 -11.05
C LEU A 91 -8.05 -0.55 -9.85
N HIS A 92 -7.58 -0.88 -8.65
CA HIS A 92 -8.34 -0.66 -7.43
C HIS A 92 -8.66 0.82 -7.20
N HIS A 93 -7.69 1.73 -7.35
CA HIS A 93 -7.95 3.17 -7.27
C HIS A 93 -8.98 3.66 -8.30
N ASN A 94 -8.93 3.14 -9.53
CA ASN A 94 -9.83 3.56 -10.60
C ASN A 94 -11.28 3.08 -10.41
N PHE A 95 -11.49 1.98 -9.68
CA PHE A 95 -12.75 1.25 -9.69
C PHE A 95 -13.25 0.83 -8.30
N ILE A 96 -12.72 1.44 -7.24
CA ILE A 96 -13.06 1.11 -5.86
C ILE A 96 -14.58 0.99 -5.65
N GLY A 97 -15.00 -0.08 -4.97
CA GLY A 97 -16.42 -0.32 -4.66
C GLY A 97 -17.27 -0.79 -5.84
N THR A 98 -16.70 -0.95 -7.04
CA THR A 98 -17.39 -1.53 -8.20
C THR A 98 -17.01 -2.99 -8.40
N ASN A 99 -17.64 -3.67 -9.36
CA ASN A 99 -17.27 -5.04 -9.73
C ASN A 99 -15.88 -5.16 -10.39
N ALA A 100 -15.31 -4.06 -10.90
CA ALA A 100 -13.95 -4.02 -11.42
C ALA A 100 -12.88 -3.84 -10.32
N ASP A 101 -13.30 -3.61 -9.06
CA ASP A 101 -12.40 -3.64 -7.90
C ASP A 101 -11.99 -5.10 -7.59
N PRO A 102 -10.69 -5.45 -7.69
CA PRO A 102 -10.21 -6.81 -7.46
C PRO A 102 -10.46 -7.32 -6.03
N PHE A 103 -10.63 -6.43 -5.05
CA PHE A 103 -10.88 -6.77 -3.65
C PHE A 103 -12.14 -6.06 -3.12
N ASN A 104 -13.14 -5.95 -4.00
CA ASN A 104 -14.42 -5.28 -3.74
C ASN A 104 -15.04 -5.63 -2.37
N LEU A 105 -15.12 -4.62 -1.51
CA LEU A 105 -15.66 -4.70 -0.15
C LEU A 105 -17.17 -5.02 -0.12
N ASN A 106 -17.91 -4.68 -1.18
CA ASN A 106 -19.33 -4.97 -1.29
C ASN A 106 -19.62 -6.48 -1.39
N ARG A 107 -18.59 -7.30 -1.61
CA ARG A 107 -18.65 -8.76 -1.56
C ARG A 107 -18.40 -9.34 -0.15
N GLY A 108 -18.27 -8.47 0.85
CA GLY A 108 -18.12 -8.83 2.27
C GLY A 108 -16.67 -8.83 2.75
N PHE A 109 -16.50 -8.69 4.07
CA PHE A 109 -15.19 -8.57 4.72
C PHE A 109 -14.26 -9.73 4.35
N PHE A 110 -14.72 -10.99 4.46
CA PHE A 110 -13.88 -12.15 4.17
C PHE A 110 -13.35 -12.16 2.72
N PHE A 111 -14.20 -11.79 1.75
CA PHE A 111 -13.77 -11.69 0.35
C PHE A 111 -12.69 -10.62 0.19
N SER A 112 -12.94 -9.40 0.70
CA SER A 112 -11.97 -8.28 0.62
C SER A 112 -10.68 -8.54 1.41
N TYR A 113 -10.75 -9.35 2.47
CA TYR A 113 -9.63 -9.68 3.33
C TYR A 113 -8.70 -10.70 2.66
N ILE A 114 -9.20 -11.89 2.34
CA ILE A 114 -8.37 -12.99 1.82
C ILE A 114 -9.05 -13.81 0.72
N GLY A 115 -10.39 -13.77 0.63
CA GLY A 115 -11.16 -14.59 -0.30
C GLY A 115 -10.81 -14.37 -1.77
N TRP A 116 -10.46 -13.15 -2.15
CA TRP A 116 -10.08 -12.80 -3.53
C TRP A 116 -8.82 -13.53 -4.02
N LEU A 117 -7.96 -14.03 -3.12
CA LEU A 117 -6.73 -14.75 -3.50
C LEU A 117 -6.98 -16.14 -4.08
N PHE A 118 -8.10 -16.78 -3.73
CA PHE A 118 -8.41 -18.16 -4.10
C PHE A 118 -9.77 -18.30 -4.78
N THR A 119 -10.39 -17.20 -5.17
CA THR A 119 -11.65 -17.20 -5.93
C THR A 119 -11.44 -16.56 -7.29
N GLU A 120 -12.29 -16.94 -8.24
CA GLU A 120 -12.32 -16.30 -9.53
C GLU A 120 -12.72 -14.82 -9.40
N ALA A 121 -11.92 -13.94 -10.01
CA ALA A 121 -12.22 -12.52 -10.07
C ALA A 121 -13.49 -12.27 -10.91
N HIS A 122 -14.21 -11.20 -10.60
CA HIS A 122 -15.36 -10.81 -11.41
C HIS A 122 -14.93 -10.51 -12.87
N HIS A 123 -15.80 -10.74 -13.84
CA HIS A 123 -15.51 -10.52 -15.26
C HIS A 123 -14.92 -9.13 -15.54
N ASP A 124 -15.53 -8.09 -14.98
CA ASP A 124 -15.11 -6.69 -15.10
C ASP A 124 -13.66 -6.45 -14.66
N VAL A 125 -13.14 -7.21 -13.67
CA VAL A 125 -11.72 -7.12 -13.27
C VAL A 125 -10.82 -7.52 -14.44
N TYR A 126 -11.16 -8.56 -15.20
CA TYR A 126 -10.36 -9.01 -16.34
C TYR A 126 -10.42 -8.05 -17.53
N VAL A 127 -11.58 -7.40 -17.71
CA VAL A 127 -11.78 -6.39 -18.76
C VAL A 127 -10.97 -5.14 -18.42
N GLU A 128 -11.23 -4.54 -17.26
CA GLU A 128 -10.65 -3.25 -16.90
C GLU A 128 -9.17 -3.31 -16.56
N ARG A 129 -8.67 -4.46 -16.06
CA ARG A 129 -7.23 -4.69 -15.86
C ARG A 129 -6.41 -4.42 -17.12
N LYS A 130 -6.95 -4.70 -18.31
CA LYS A 130 -6.24 -4.49 -19.59
C LYS A 130 -6.16 -3.01 -19.95
N ASN A 131 -7.10 -2.21 -19.47
CA ASN A 131 -7.21 -0.78 -19.73
C ASN A 131 -6.44 0.08 -18.72
N VAL A 132 -5.88 -0.52 -17.67
CA VAL A 132 -5.04 0.19 -16.70
C VAL A 132 -3.80 0.74 -17.40
N LYS A 133 -3.64 2.06 -17.35
CA LYS A 133 -2.46 2.77 -17.88
C LYS A 133 -1.19 2.31 -17.16
N MET A 134 -0.25 1.78 -17.95
CA MET A 134 1.03 1.21 -17.47
C MET A 134 2.22 1.62 -18.35
N ASP A 135 2.03 2.52 -19.31
CA ASP A 135 3.05 2.87 -20.32
C ASP A 135 4.31 3.46 -19.70
N ASP A 136 4.15 4.15 -18.58
CA ASP A 136 5.24 4.72 -17.77
C ASP A 136 6.17 3.65 -17.17
N LEU A 137 5.72 2.40 -17.04
CA LEU A 137 6.48 1.29 -16.44
C LEU A 137 6.73 0.12 -17.39
N ASN A 138 5.87 -0.08 -18.40
CA ASN A 138 5.96 -1.23 -19.30
C ASN A 138 7.24 -1.22 -20.14
N GLN A 139 7.80 -0.05 -20.44
CA GLN A 139 9.02 0.09 -21.22
C GLN A 139 10.30 -0.06 -20.35
N ASP A 140 10.15 -0.19 -19.04
CA ASP A 140 11.28 -0.28 -18.13
C ASP A 140 11.91 -1.68 -18.12
N SER A 141 13.14 -1.79 -18.62
CA SER A 141 13.84 -3.06 -18.74
C SER A 141 14.13 -3.75 -17.41
N MET A 142 14.36 -3.00 -16.32
CA MET A 142 14.58 -3.58 -14.99
C MET A 142 13.29 -4.17 -14.44
N LEU A 143 12.16 -3.48 -14.60
CA LEU A 143 10.86 -4.00 -14.17
C LEU A 143 10.42 -5.20 -15.00
N GLN A 144 10.69 -5.19 -16.31
CA GLN A 144 10.46 -6.37 -17.16
C GLN A 144 11.35 -7.54 -16.76
N TYR A 145 12.63 -7.29 -16.43
CA TYR A 145 13.52 -8.33 -15.92
C TYR A 145 13.00 -8.94 -14.62
N GLN A 146 12.59 -8.10 -13.66
CA GLN A 146 12.02 -8.57 -12.39
C GLN A 146 10.77 -9.42 -12.63
N LYS A 147 9.86 -8.97 -13.51
CA LYS A 147 8.64 -9.70 -13.85
C LYS A 147 8.91 -11.04 -14.53
N SER A 148 9.79 -11.07 -15.54
CA SER A 148 10.11 -12.28 -16.30
C SER A 148 10.83 -13.32 -15.45
N ASN A 149 11.64 -12.88 -14.49
CA ASN A 149 12.38 -13.77 -13.57
C ASN A 149 11.72 -13.88 -12.20
N TYR A 150 10.47 -13.44 -12.05
CA TYR A 150 9.83 -13.27 -10.74
C TYR A 150 9.84 -14.56 -9.91
N VAL A 151 9.48 -15.70 -10.52
CA VAL A 151 9.45 -16.99 -9.83
C VAL A 151 10.85 -17.35 -9.31
N LEU A 152 11.88 -17.26 -10.16
CA LEU A 152 13.26 -17.55 -9.78
C LEU A 152 13.75 -16.62 -8.67
N LEU A 153 13.57 -15.31 -8.85
CA LEU A 153 14.02 -14.30 -7.89
C LEU A 153 13.31 -14.47 -6.54
N THR A 154 11.99 -14.68 -6.54
CA THR A 154 11.24 -14.85 -5.30
C THR A 154 11.61 -16.15 -4.59
N THR A 155 11.80 -17.26 -5.33
CA THR A 155 12.25 -18.53 -4.75
C THR A 155 13.62 -18.38 -4.09
N ILE A 156 14.56 -17.70 -4.75
CA ILE A 156 15.90 -17.48 -4.18
C ILE A 156 15.82 -16.53 -2.99
N ILE A 157 15.27 -15.33 -3.16
CA ILE A 157 15.32 -14.25 -2.16
C ILE A 157 14.44 -14.52 -0.95
N ASN A 158 13.24 -15.09 -1.15
CA ASN A 158 12.25 -15.23 -0.09
C ASN A 158 12.21 -16.63 0.52
N PHE A 159 12.79 -17.65 -0.10
CA PHE A 159 12.75 -19.02 0.41
C PHE A 159 14.15 -19.61 0.62
N ILE A 160 14.95 -19.75 -0.45
CA ILE A 160 16.25 -20.44 -0.36
C ILE A 160 17.25 -19.64 0.48
N PHE A 161 17.50 -18.39 0.12
CA PHE A 161 18.48 -17.53 0.78
C PHE A 161 18.24 -17.41 2.30
N PRO A 162 17.03 -17.04 2.77
CA PRO A 162 16.85 -16.82 4.20
C PRO A 162 16.92 -18.11 5.00
N THR A 163 16.38 -19.22 4.47
CA THR A 163 16.53 -20.53 5.12
C THR A 163 17.99 -20.98 5.14
N PHE A 164 18.74 -20.78 4.06
CA PHE A 164 20.17 -21.08 3.99
C PHE A 164 20.96 -20.30 5.04
N VAL A 165 20.73 -18.99 5.17
CA VAL A 165 21.44 -18.15 6.14
C VAL A 165 21.22 -18.68 7.57
N CYS A 166 19.98 -18.97 7.94
CA CYS A 166 19.64 -19.46 9.28
C CYS A 166 20.25 -20.83 9.59
N VAL A 167 20.28 -21.74 8.61
CA VAL A 167 20.86 -23.07 8.80
C VAL A 167 22.37 -23.01 8.96
N PHE A 168 23.07 -22.30 8.06
CA PHE A 168 24.53 -22.37 7.99
C PHE A 168 25.26 -21.35 8.86
N PHE A 169 24.64 -20.20 9.15
CA PHE A 169 25.29 -19.14 9.93
C PHE A 169 24.74 -19.02 11.35
N PHE A 170 23.49 -19.45 11.58
CA PHE A 170 22.85 -19.37 12.90
C PHE A 170 22.60 -20.75 13.53
N ASN A 171 23.01 -21.84 12.85
CA ASN A 171 22.91 -23.23 13.31
C ASN A 171 21.48 -23.69 13.64
N ASP A 172 20.45 -23.06 13.06
CA ASP A 172 19.09 -23.54 13.19
C ASP A 172 18.86 -24.78 12.33
N SER A 173 17.97 -25.68 12.77
CA SER A 173 17.55 -26.80 11.94
C SER A 173 16.84 -26.30 10.68
N ILE A 174 16.92 -27.07 9.58
CA ILE A 174 16.20 -26.73 8.35
C ILE A 174 14.68 -26.61 8.57
N ILE A 175 14.13 -27.41 9.49
CA ILE A 175 12.72 -27.36 9.87
C ILE A 175 12.41 -26.03 10.56
N SER A 176 13.22 -25.63 11.57
CA SER A 176 13.08 -24.35 12.27
C SER A 176 13.16 -23.17 11.33
N ALA A 177 14.18 -23.14 10.47
CA ALA A 177 14.40 -22.07 9.52
C ALA A 177 13.26 -21.97 8.50
N TRP A 178 12.80 -23.09 7.94
CA TRP A 178 11.73 -23.09 6.94
C TRP A 178 10.39 -22.60 7.51
N HIS A 179 9.97 -23.10 8.67
CA HIS A 179 8.69 -22.73 9.26
C HIS A 179 8.69 -21.28 9.77
N MET A 180 9.82 -20.79 10.32
CA MET A 180 9.94 -19.36 10.63
C MET A 180 9.88 -18.49 9.38
N ASN A 181 10.47 -18.94 8.27
CA ASN A 181 10.34 -18.26 6.99
C ASN A 181 8.86 -18.21 6.53
N MET A 182 8.10 -19.30 6.71
CA MET A 182 6.66 -19.32 6.44
C MET A 182 5.89 -18.35 7.35
N MET A 183 6.26 -18.26 8.63
CA MET A 183 5.70 -17.25 9.55
C MET A 183 5.99 -15.84 9.06
N ARG A 184 7.22 -15.54 8.62
CA ARG A 184 7.56 -14.23 8.04
C ARG A 184 6.65 -13.89 6.86
N ILE A 185 6.50 -14.81 5.91
CA ILE A 185 5.67 -14.60 4.72
C ILE A 185 4.19 -14.46 5.09
N LEU A 186 3.70 -15.23 6.06
CA LEU A 186 2.32 -15.13 6.55
C LEU A 186 2.05 -13.75 7.16
N ILE A 187 2.95 -13.25 8.02
CA ILE A 187 2.80 -11.92 8.64
C ILE A 187 2.79 -10.84 7.56
N LEU A 188 3.70 -10.90 6.58
CA LEU A 188 3.76 -9.92 5.49
C LEU A 188 2.48 -9.94 4.63
N LEU A 189 1.92 -11.14 4.40
CA LEU A 189 0.64 -11.30 3.71
C LEU A 189 -0.47 -10.59 4.49
N HIS A 190 -0.63 -10.89 5.78
CA HIS A 190 -1.68 -10.29 6.59
C HIS A 190 -1.51 -8.78 6.78
N TRP A 191 -0.29 -8.25 6.82
CA TRP A 191 -0.06 -6.81 6.79
C TRP A 191 -0.62 -6.18 5.51
N SER A 192 -0.32 -6.75 4.35
CA SER A 192 -0.84 -6.26 3.07
C SER A 192 -2.36 -6.35 3.00
N LEU A 193 -2.94 -7.49 3.42
CA LEU A 193 -4.38 -7.71 3.40
C LEU A 193 -5.11 -6.78 4.36
N MET A 194 -4.56 -6.54 5.56
CA MET A 194 -5.16 -5.69 6.58
C MET A 194 -5.38 -4.26 6.11
N ILE A 195 -4.43 -3.67 5.38
CA ILE A 195 -4.56 -2.30 4.88
C ILE A 195 -5.71 -2.18 3.87
N ASN A 196 -5.82 -3.14 2.94
CA ASN A 196 -6.87 -3.13 1.91
C ASN A 196 -8.27 -3.43 2.48
N SER A 197 -8.34 -4.19 3.56
CA SER A 197 -9.60 -4.63 4.17
C SER A 197 -9.98 -3.76 5.35
N PHE A 198 -9.31 -3.89 6.51
CA PHE A 198 -9.60 -3.14 7.72
C PHE A 198 -9.53 -1.63 7.53
N GLY A 199 -8.71 -1.15 6.58
CA GLY A 199 -8.67 0.27 6.19
C GLY A 199 -9.98 0.81 5.60
N ASN A 200 -10.98 -0.05 5.37
CA ASN A 200 -12.34 0.34 5.00
C ASN A 200 -13.35 0.21 6.14
N PHE A 201 -13.02 -0.53 7.20
CA PHE A 201 -13.91 -0.81 8.33
C PHE A 201 -13.57 0.02 9.58
N ILE A 202 -12.29 0.17 9.90
CA ILE A 202 -11.78 0.82 11.10
C ILE A 202 -11.29 2.23 10.77
N GLY A 203 -11.72 3.22 11.54
CA GLY A 203 -11.24 4.59 11.44
C GLY A 203 -12.35 5.59 11.08
N LYS A 204 -11.93 6.76 10.58
CA LYS A 204 -12.81 7.88 10.25
C LYS A 204 -12.62 8.32 8.79
N LYS A 205 -13.50 9.19 8.28
CA LYS A 205 -13.44 9.71 6.91
C LYS A 205 -13.28 11.24 6.88
N PRO A 206 -12.17 11.78 7.40
CA PRO A 206 -12.00 13.21 7.60
C PRO A 206 -11.93 14.05 6.32
N TYR A 207 -11.63 13.46 5.16
CA TYR A 207 -11.41 14.20 3.90
C TYR A 207 -12.51 13.96 2.86
N ASN A 208 -13.08 12.75 2.83
CA ASN A 208 -14.24 12.45 1.98
C ASN A 208 -15.09 11.35 2.63
N LYS A 209 -16.31 11.68 3.05
CA LYS A 209 -17.24 10.73 3.71
C LYS A 209 -17.94 9.77 2.75
N ASP A 210 -18.01 10.14 1.47
CA ASP A 210 -18.74 9.41 0.43
C ASP A 210 -17.95 8.19 -0.08
N ILE A 211 -16.64 8.14 0.17
CA ILE A 211 -15.78 7.00 -0.19
C ILE A 211 -15.70 5.98 0.93
N THR A 212 -15.55 4.69 0.60
CA THR A 212 -15.43 3.62 1.61
C THR A 212 -14.17 3.71 2.50
N PRO A 213 -12.96 4.05 1.96
CA PRO A 213 -11.73 4.08 2.73
C PRO A 213 -11.75 5.00 3.94
N LYS A 214 -11.14 4.53 5.03
CA LYS A 214 -11.06 5.19 6.34
C LYS A 214 -9.60 5.40 6.75
N SER A 215 -9.38 6.39 7.59
CA SER A 215 -8.09 6.69 8.20
C SER A 215 -8.05 6.21 9.65
N SER A 216 -7.01 5.45 10.01
CA SER A 216 -6.81 4.88 11.34
C SER A 216 -5.34 4.95 11.77
N ASP A 217 -5.08 5.59 12.91
CA ASP A 217 -3.72 5.71 13.47
C ASP A 217 -3.14 4.32 13.82
N ILE A 218 -3.96 3.37 14.30
CA ILE A 218 -3.53 2.00 14.63
C ILE A 218 -3.10 1.24 13.37
N LEU A 219 -3.89 1.33 12.29
CA LEU A 219 -3.53 0.68 11.03
C LEU A 219 -2.27 1.31 10.44
N SER A 220 -2.06 2.62 10.65
CA SER A 220 -0.87 3.29 10.15
C SER A 220 0.38 2.86 10.89
N LEU A 221 0.30 2.72 12.22
CA LEU A 221 1.37 2.17 13.02
C LEU A 221 1.75 0.76 12.58
N LEU A 222 0.75 -0.12 12.44
CA LEU A 222 0.97 -1.52 12.05
C LEU A 222 1.42 -1.67 10.59
N GLY A 223 0.94 -0.80 9.69
CA GLY A 223 1.27 -0.82 8.27
C GLY A 223 2.51 -0.02 7.87
N LEU A 224 3.27 0.53 8.84
CA LEU A 224 4.43 1.40 8.62
C LEU A 224 4.12 2.68 7.81
N GLY A 225 2.91 3.23 7.94
CA GLY A 225 2.46 4.46 7.29
C GLY A 225 1.25 4.35 6.37
N GLU A 226 0.72 3.14 6.17
CA GLU A 226 -0.31 2.85 5.17
C GLU A 226 -1.75 2.84 5.71
N GLY A 227 -2.01 3.38 6.90
CA GLY A 227 -3.33 3.30 7.54
C GLY A 227 -4.25 4.49 7.31
N PHE A 228 -3.78 5.51 6.60
CA PHE A 228 -4.52 6.75 6.35
C PHE A 228 -5.28 6.68 5.01
N ASN A 229 -6.03 5.60 4.78
CA ASN A 229 -6.61 5.33 3.46
C ASN A 229 -7.58 6.43 3.00
N ASN A 230 -8.36 7.04 3.89
CA ASN A 230 -9.24 8.14 3.47
C ASN A 230 -8.44 9.32 2.89
N TYR A 231 -7.26 9.63 3.45
CA TYR A 231 -6.36 10.64 2.87
C TYR A 231 -5.78 10.14 1.55
N HIS A 232 -5.25 8.92 1.56
CA HIS A 232 -4.54 8.35 0.42
C HIS A 232 -5.38 8.28 -0.85
N TYR A 233 -6.66 7.91 -0.76
CA TYR A 233 -7.54 7.83 -1.94
C TYR A 233 -7.97 9.20 -2.45
N VAL A 234 -8.03 10.20 -1.55
CA VAL A 234 -8.33 11.58 -1.93
C VAL A 234 -7.09 12.24 -2.54
N TYR A 235 -5.88 11.92 -2.05
CA TYR A 235 -4.62 12.51 -2.51
C TYR A 235 -3.58 11.45 -2.85
N PRO A 236 -3.80 10.62 -3.89
CA PRO A 236 -2.92 9.49 -4.18
C PRO A 236 -1.53 9.91 -4.64
N TRP A 237 -1.35 11.15 -5.09
CA TRP A 237 -0.04 11.71 -5.46
C TRP A 237 0.83 12.10 -4.25
N ASP A 238 0.28 12.18 -3.04
CA ASP A 238 1.04 12.64 -1.87
C ASP A 238 2.00 11.55 -1.38
N TYR A 239 3.30 11.86 -1.33
CA TYR A 239 4.35 10.90 -0.94
C TYR A 239 4.22 10.38 0.48
N LYS A 240 3.56 11.13 1.35
CA LYS A 240 3.30 10.70 2.72
C LYS A 240 2.19 9.66 2.77
N ALA A 241 1.25 9.69 1.82
CA ALA A 241 -0.04 9.01 1.93
C ALA A 241 -0.82 9.41 3.20
N SER A 242 -0.46 10.54 3.83
CA SER A 242 -1.10 11.07 5.04
C SER A 242 -0.93 12.59 5.14
N GLU A 243 -1.89 13.27 5.76
CA GLU A 243 -1.76 14.68 6.11
C GLU A 243 -0.64 14.88 7.15
N LYS A 244 -0.76 14.16 8.27
CA LYS A 244 0.16 14.24 9.41
C LYS A 244 1.55 13.76 9.00
N ILE A 245 2.57 14.57 9.23
CA ILE A 245 3.95 14.08 9.42
C ILE A 245 4.06 13.76 10.91
N SER A 246 3.81 12.52 11.28
CA SER A 246 4.18 12.01 12.59
C SER A 246 5.10 10.83 12.38
N THR A 247 6.35 10.99 12.82
CA THR A 247 7.37 9.94 12.83
C THR A 247 6.90 8.68 13.54
N THR A 248 5.93 8.79 14.46
CA THR A 248 5.31 7.67 15.18
C THR A 248 4.42 6.80 14.30
N PHE A 249 3.70 7.38 13.34
CA PHE A 249 2.65 6.68 12.60
C PHE A 249 2.96 6.49 11.12
N ASN A 250 4.03 7.09 10.58
CA ASN A 250 4.39 7.00 9.17
C ASN A 250 5.91 6.85 8.95
N ILE A 251 6.40 5.66 9.22
CA ILE A 251 7.81 5.28 9.06
C ILE A 251 8.23 5.41 7.59
N SER A 252 7.37 5.03 6.65
CA SER A 252 7.66 5.11 5.21
C SER A 252 7.93 6.55 4.74
N ALA A 253 7.09 7.51 5.14
CA ALA A 253 7.31 8.93 4.83
C ALA A 253 8.60 9.46 5.48
N THR A 254 8.84 9.08 6.74
CA THR A 254 10.03 9.49 7.50
C THR A 254 11.31 9.01 6.82
N LEU A 255 11.33 7.78 6.31
CA LEU A 255 12.48 7.23 5.58
C LEU A 255 12.68 7.93 4.24
N ILE A 256 11.60 8.26 3.52
CA ILE A 256 11.67 9.07 2.29
C ILE A 256 12.28 10.45 2.59
N ASP A 257 11.86 11.09 3.68
CA ASP A 257 12.40 12.39 4.12
C ASP A 257 13.88 12.30 4.50
N PHE A 258 14.25 11.24 5.22
CA PHE A 258 15.64 11.00 5.59
C PHE A 258 16.54 10.86 4.37
N VAL A 259 16.18 10.03 3.38
CA VAL A 259 17.00 9.90 2.15
C VAL A 259 16.91 11.14 1.27
N TRP A 260 15.82 11.91 1.34
CA TRP A 260 15.72 13.21 0.69
C TRP A 260 16.75 14.19 1.27
N MET A 261 17.03 14.21 2.58
CA MET A 261 18.07 15.08 3.18
C MET A 261 19.48 14.88 2.59
N PHE A 262 19.75 13.71 1.97
CA PHE A 262 21.02 13.40 1.31
C PHE A 262 20.98 13.53 -0.22
N GLY A 263 19.89 14.06 -0.80
CA GLY A 263 19.75 14.26 -2.24
C GLY A 263 19.52 12.99 -3.05
N ILE A 264 19.22 11.89 -2.37
CA ILE A 264 18.93 10.60 -3.00
C ILE A 264 17.51 10.62 -3.59
N VAL A 265 16.54 11.11 -2.82
CA VAL A 265 15.23 11.52 -3.33
C VAL A 265 15.37 12.96 -3.78
N THR A 266 15.00 13.25 -5.03
CA THR A 266 15.24 14.55 -5.67
C THR A 266 14.00 15.42 -5.69
N LYS A 267 12.81 14.81 -5.75
CA LYS A 267 11.52 15.50 -5.65
C LYS A 267 10.55 14.71 -4.79
N ARG A 268 9.75 15.40 -3.98
CA ARG A 268 8.59 14.83 -3.26
C ARG A 268 7.34 15.62 -3.63
N TYR A 269 6.25 14.92 -3.94
CA TYR A 269 4.96 15.52 -4.25
C TYR A 269 4.06 15.47 -3.01
N THR A 270 3.51 16.60 -2.56
CA THR A 270 2.59 16.65 -1.42
C THR A 270 1.42 17.60 -1.72
N THR A 271 0.32 17.47 -0.99
CA THR A 271 -0.86 18.30 -1.18
C THR A 271 -0.76 19.61 -0.39
N PHE A 272 -1.19 20.73 -1.00
CA PHE A 272 -1.34 22.00 -0.29
C PHE A 272 -2.35 21.87 0.87
N ILE A 273 -2.02 22.49 2.01
CA ILE A 273 -2.85 22.37 3.23
C ILE A 273 -4.23 23.01 3.02
N GLU A 274 -4.31 24.04 2.18
CA GLU A 274 -5.53 24.74 1.83
C GLU A 274 -6.54 23.81 1.14
N MET A 275 -6.06 22.92 0.26
CA MET A 275 -6.89 21.89 -0.38
C MET A 275 -7.37 20.87 0.66
N VAL A 276 -6.47 20.43 1.55
CA VAL A 276 -6.80 19.47 2.62
C VAL A 276 -7.86 20.03 3.57
N GLU A 277 -7.69 21.28 4.00
CA GLU A 277 -8.61 21.98 4.88
C GLU A 277 -9.99 22.19 4.24
N ARG A 278 -10.00 22.60 2.96
CA ARG A 278 -11.24 22.75 2.19
C ARG A 278 -12.00 21.43 2.06
N ASP A 279 -11.35 20.37 1.61
CA ASP A 279 -12.00 19.08 1.43
C ASP A 279 -12.46 18.49 2.78
N ALA A 280 -11.69 18.71 3.86
CA ALA A 280 -12.11 18.31 5.21
C ALA A 280 -13.37 19.02 5.70
N ILE A 281 -13.59 20.28 5.30
CA ILE A 281 -14.82 21.04 5.59
C ILE A 281 -15.98 20.57 4.72
N SER A 282 -15.77 20.53 3.40
CA SER A 282 -16.86 20.38 2.43
C SER A 282 -17.27 18.92 2.23
N ASN A 283 -16.30 18.00 2.27
CA ASN A 283 -16.48 16.61 1.90
C ASN A 283 -16.25 15.63 3.08
N GLY A 284 -15.56 16.06 4.14
CA GLY A 284 -15.27 15.25 5.32
C GLY A 284 -16.50 14.87 6.17
N ASP A 285 -16.33 13.88 7.03
CA ASP A 285 -17.34 13.41 8.00
C ASP A 285 -17.43 14.25 9.29
N GLY A 286 -16.73 15.39 9.35
CA GLY A 286 -16.64 16.25 10.53
C GLY A 286 -15.67 15.76 11.62
N SER A 287 -14.90 14.69 11.37
CA SER A 287 -13.90 14.20 12.32
C SER A 287 -12.55 14.93 12.26
N HIS A 288 -12.32 15.71 11.21
CA HIS A 288 -11.10 16.47 11.03
C HIS A 288 -11.00 17.64 12.02
N LEU A 289 -9.84 17.81 12.68
CA LEU A 289 -9.66 18.81 13.74
C LEU A 289 -9.88 20.25 13.24
N TYR A 290 -9.41 20.57 12.03
CA TYR A 290 -9.62 21.89 11.45
C TYR A 290 -11.11 22.15 11.17
N ALA A 291 -11.82 21.16 10.60
CA ALA A 291 -13.25 21.27 10.31
C ALA A 291 -14.06 21.47 11.60
N GLN A 292 -13.69 20.76 12.69
CA GLN A 292 -14.31 20.95 14.00
C GLN A 292 -14.07 22.33 14.59
N ARG A 293 -12.87 22.90 14.39
CA ARG A 293 -12.56 24.28 14.83
C ARG A 293 -13.36 25.30 14.03
N MET A 294 -13.42 25.16 12.71
CA MET A 294 -14.17 26.08 11.84
C MET A 294 -15.68 26.00 12.08
N ALA A 295 -16.22 24.80 12.31
CA ALA A 295 -17.63 24.62 12.68
C ALA A 295 -18.00 25.39 13.95
N LYS A 296 -17.11 25.47 14.95
CA LYS A 296 -17.33 26.30 16.16
C LYS A 296 -17.30 27.80 15.82
N VAL A 297 -16.32 28.24 15.05
CA VAL A 297 -16.20 29.66 14.62
C VAL A 297 -17.42 30.12 13.82
N TRP A 298 -17.97 29.25 12.96
CA TRP A 298 -19.18 29.54 12.19
C TRP A 298 -20.48 29.36 12.96
N ALA A 299 -20.52 28.53 13.99
CA ALA A 299 -21.66 28.51 14.92
C ALA A 299 -21.79 29.85 15.65
N ASP A 300 -20.67 30.52 15.92
CA ASP A 300 -20.60 31.80 16.62
C ASP A 300 -20.74 33.04 15.70
N LYS A 301 -20.77 32.88 14.36
CA LYS A 301 -20.89 33.98 13.39
C LYS A 301 -21.78 33.59 12.20
N SER A 302 -22.63 34.50 11.73
CA SER A 302 -23.50 34.36 10.54
C SER A 302 -22.73 34.32 9.20
N TYR A 303 -21.70 33.50 9.10
CA TYR A 303 -20.82 33.41 7.94
C TYR A 303 -21.41 32.47 6.87
N ILE A 304 -21.37 32.92 5.62
CA ILE A 304 -21.86 32.19 4.45
C ILE A 304 -20.91 31.01 4.18
N LYS A 305 -21.44 29.79 4.11
CA LYS A 305 -20.72 28.61 3.61
C LYS A 305 -20.10 28.95 2.26
N THR A 306 -18.77 29.01 2.18
CA THR A 306 -18.08 29.13 0.91
C THR A 306 -18.11 27.77 0.20
N GLY A 307 -19.05 27.63 -0.74
CA GLY A 307 -18.99 26.72 -1.89
C GLY A 307 -19.16 25.22 -1.60
N ASP A 308 -20.24 24.65 -2.14
CA ASP A 308 -20.42 23.21 -2.35
C ASP A 308 -19.52 22.69 -3.48
N SER A 309 -18.19 22.84 -3.37
CA SER A 309 -17.27 22.18 -4.30
C SER A 309 -17.11 20.72 -3.90
N LYS A 310 -18.10 19.89 -4.25
CA LYS A 310 -17.92 18.44 -4.21
C LYS A 310 -16.80 18.06 -5.16
N ARG A 311 -15.90 17.21 -4.68
CA ARG A 311 -14.83 16.68 -5.53
C ARG A 311 -15.40 15.51 -6.34
N ASP A 312 -15.73 15.79 -7.59
CA ASP A 312 -16.50 14.86 -8.44
C ASP A 312 -15.71 13.65 -8.94
N ASN A 313 -14.37 13.71 -8.98
CA ASN A 313 -13.55 12.59 -9.44
C ASN A 313 -12.38 12.29 -8.48
N ILE A 314 -12.46 11.13 -7.86
CA ILE A 314 -11.48 10.54 -6.93
C ILE A 314 -10.88 9.24 -7.48
N ASN A 315 -11.35 8.80 -8.66
CA ASN A 315 -10.91 7.58 -9.31
C ASN A 315 -9.64 7.85 -10.11
N ILE A 316 -8.63 8.33 -9.40
CA ILE A 316 -7.30 8.66 -9.88
C ILE A 316 -6.28 7.77 -9.19
N TRP A 317 -5.30 7.30 -9.94
CA TRP A 317 -4.30 6.40 -9.39
C TRP A 317 -3.06 7.11 -8.85
N GLY A 318 -2.80 8.39 -9.15
CA GLY A 318 -1.58 9.07 -8.67
C GLY A 318 -1.13 10.22 -9.56
N PHE A 319 0.13 10.64 -9.40
CA PHE A 319 0.69 11.78 -10.13
C PHE A 319 0.89 11.48 -11.61
N GLY A 320 0.32 12.33 -12.48
CA GLY A 320 0.38 12.17 -13.93
C GLY A 320 -0.68 11.22 -14.50
N ASP A 321 -1.72 10.92 -13.74
CA ASP A 321 -2.95 10.30 -14.25
C ASP A 321 -3.71 11.29 -15.14
N ASP A 322 -4.23 10.82 -16.28
CA ASP A 322 -4.96 11.64 -17.25
C ASP A 322 -6.30 12.13 -16.68
N LYS A 323 -6.81 11.43 -15.68
CA LYS A 323 -8.05 11.78 -14.95
C LYS A 323 -7.84 12.87 -13.89
N MET A 324 -6.61 13.27 -13.58
CA MET A 324 -6.35 14.38 -12.66
C MET A 324 -6.91 15.69 -13.22
N SER A 325 -7.75 16.37 -12.44
CA SER A 325 -8.28 17.68 -12.80
C SER A 325 -7.15 18.74 -12.84
N ASP A 326 -7.35 19.81 -13.59
CA ASP A 326 -6.37 20.91 -13.61
C ASP A 326 -6.28 21.64 -12.27
N GLU A 327 -7.34 21.57 -11.47
CA GLU A 327 -7.34 22.01 -10.08
C GLU A 327 -6.42 21.14 -9.23
N ASP A 328 -6.59 19.81 -9.27
CA ASP A 328 -5.74 18.86 -8.55
C ASP A 328 -4.25 19.04 -8.92
N LYS A 329 -3.94 19.21 -10.22
CA LYS A 329 -2.57 19.46 -10.70
C LYS A 329 -1.96 20.74 -10.11
N LYS A 330 -2.75 21.82 -9.98
CA LYS A 330 -2.29 23.09 -9.38
C LYS A 330 -2.08 22.97 -7.87
N GLN A 331 -2.74 22.01 -7.23
CA GLN A 331 -2.66 21.76 -5.79
C GLN A 331 -1.61 20.71 -5.40
N VAL A 332 -0.78 20.27 -6.34
CA VAL A 332 0.43 19.49 -6.04
C VAL A 332 1.59 20.43 -5.72
N LYS A 333 2.06 20.39 -4.48
CA LYS A 333 3.29 21.05 -4.04
C LYS A 333 4.49 20.14 -4.32
N VAL A 334 5.43 20.63 -5.13
CA VAL A 334 6.69 19.93 -5.43
C VAL A 334 7.78 20.43 -4.48
N LEU A 335 8.36 19.51 -3.71
CA LEU A 335 9.51 19.78 -2.84
C LEU A 335 10.77 19.24 -3.52
N ASN A 336 11.61 20.14 -4.04
CA ASN A 336 12.90 19.79 -4.65
C ASN A 336 14.00 19.71 -3.58
N TYR A 337 15.01 18.87 -3.80
CA TYR A 337 16.21 18.80 -2.94
C TYR A 337 17.05 20.07 -3.00
#